data_AF-A0A9E0YB08-F1
#
_entry.id   AF-A0A9E0YB08-F1
#
_cell.length_a   1.000
_cell.length_b   1.000
_cell.length_c   1.000
_cell.angle_alpha   90.00
_cell.angle_beta   90.00
_cell.angle_gamma   90.00
#
_symmetry.space_group_name_H-M   'P 1'
#
loop_
_entity.id
_entity.type
_entity.pdbx_description
1 polymer ?
#
loop_
_entity_poly.entity_id
_entity_poly.type
_entity_poly.pdbx_seq_one_letter_code
_entity_poly.pdbx_strand_id
1 'polypeptide(L)'
;MKKIALFALLALASTSAFADPGKDAAYKACGRLNQGNLGAQCVAVVAQGNYFDTRAVAACDRINSQNDTVTCMTAIRDMSYDSDVAVKTCDQMQSVPATIECLKSVGRTVYQPGCDTNTIRAYLDDALNALSSRQYGRAYQSVNAARNVTLTCGN
;
A
#
# COMPACT_ATOMS: atom_id res chain seq x y z
N MET A 1 -27.07 39.20 28.07
CA MET A 1 -27.42 37.92 27.41
C MET A 1 -26.14 37.36 26.81
N LYS A 2 -25.82 36.11 27.17
CA LYS A 2 -24.49 35.51 27.21
C LYS A 2 -24.38 34.41 26.15
N LYS A 3 -23.20 34.30 25.52
CA LYS A 3 -22.61 33.08 24.92
C LYS A 3 -23.15 32.62 23.55
N ILE A 4 -22.67 33.24 22.47
CA ILE A 4 -22.58 32.57 21.15
C ILE A 4 -21.25 32.97 20.50
N ALA A 5 -20.14 32.47 21.05
CA ALA A 5 -18.82 32.65 20.44
C ALA A 5 -17.85 31.60 20.98
N LEU A 6 -18.13 30.30 20.80
CA LEU A 6 -17.20 29.25 21.26
C LEU A 6 -17.42 27.86 20.65
N PHE A 7 -17.93 27.76 19.41
CA PHE A 7 -18.11 26.46 18.75
C PHE A 7 -17.42 26.31 17.38
N ALA A 8 -16.69 27.31 16.89
CA ALA A 8 -16.10 27.27 15.55
C ALA A 8 -14.59 26.91 15.52
N LEU A 9 -13.97 26.54 16.63
CA LEU A 9 -12.49 26.44 16.74
C LEU A 9 -11.94 25.03 17.07
N LEU A 10 -12.75 23.98 16.99
CA LEU A 10 -12.35 22.60 17.37
C LEU A 10 -12.53 21.55 16.26
N ALA A 11 -12.36 21.93 14.98
CA ALA A 11 -12.45 20.97 13.86
C ALA A 11 -11.23 20.96 12.93
N LEU A 12 -10.07 21.47 13.36
CA LEU A 12 -8.79 21.08 12.77
C LEU A 12 -8.31 19.80 13.47
N ALA A 13 -9.04 18.72 13.22
CA ALA A 13 -8.57 17.39 13.59
C ALA A 13 -7.25 17.16 12.84
N SER A 14 -6.19 17.12 13.61
CA SER A 14 -4.84 16.72 13.28
C SER A 14 -4.85 15.47 12.39
N THR A 15 -4.69 15.68 11.08
CA THR A 15 -4.23 14.61 10.18
C THR A 15 -2.77 14.39 10.52
N SER A 16 -2.49 13.60 11.55
CA SER A 16 -1.19 12.96 11.70
C SER A 16 -1.02 12.08 10.48
N ALA A 17 -0.36 12.61 9.45
CA ALA A 17 0.20 11.81 8.38
C ALA A 17 1.19 10.87 9.06
N PHE A 18 0.73 9.66 9.39
CA PHE A 18 1.63 8.58 9.76
C PHE A 18 2.45 8.32 8.49
N ALA A 19 3.63 8.92 8.45
CA ALA A 19 4.61 8.63 7.42
C ALA A 19 4.86 7.12 7.49
N ASP A 20 4.45 6.39 6.44
CA ASP A 20 4.71 4.96 6.32
C ASP A 20 6.21 4.80 6.11
N PRO A 21 6.96 4.30 7.13
CA PRO A 21 8.41 4.23 7.04
C PRO A 21 8.88 3.35 5.88
N GLY A 22 8.06 2.39 5.47
CA GLY A 22 8.29 1.53 4.32
C GLY A 22 8.24 2.28 3.00
N LYS A 23 7.15 3.03 2.77
CA LYS A 23 6.99 3.84 1.55
C LYS A 23 8.04 4.95 1.47
N ASP A 24 8.38 5.59 2.59
CA ASP A 24 9.42 6.62 2.62
C ASP A 24 10.79 6.04 2.25
N ALA A 25 11.14 4.87 2.80
CA ALA A 25 12.35 4.16 2.43
C ALA A 25 12.36 3.79 0.94
N ALA A 26 11.22 3.33 0.41
CA ALA A 26 11.10 2.95 -0.99
C ALA A 26 11.23 4.15 -1.94
N TYR A 27 10.61 5.29 -1.62
CA TYR A 27 10.80 6.53 -2.39
C TYR A 27 12.24 7.02 -2.35
N LYS A 28 12.92 6.92 -1.19
CA LYS A 28 14.33 7.26 -1.07
C LYS A 28 15.21 6.38 -1.95
N ALA A 29 14.94 5.08 -1.98
CA ALA A 29 15.64 4.12 -2.85
C ALA A 29 15.38 4.44 -4.34
N CYS A 30 14.14 4.74 -4.73
CA CYS A 30 13.81 5.19 -6.08
C CYS A 30 14.52 6.49 -6.48
N GLY A 31 14.70 7.42 -5.54
CA GLY A 31 15.41 8.68 -5.75
C GLY A 31 16.86 8.51 -6.20
N ARG A 32 17.49 7.36 -5.91
CA ARG A 32 18.86 7.04 -6.35
C ARG A 32 18.96 6.65 -7.82
N LEU A 33 17.86 6.28 -8.48
CA LEU A 33 17.87 5.75 -9.85
C LEU A 33 18.12 6.81 -10.93
N ASN A 34 18.43 8.06 -10.54
CA ASN A 34 18.55 9.24 -11.40
C ASN A 34 17.26 9.53 -12.19
N GLN A 35 17.09 10.78 -12.65
CA GLN A 35 15.85 11.32 -13.23
C GLN A 35 15.50 10.79 -14.64
N GLY A 36 15.71 9.50 -14.89
CA GLY A 36 15.29 8.82 -16.11
C GLY A 36 13.93 8.13 -15.98
N ASN A 37 13.52 7.44 -17.04
CA ASN A 37 12.28 6.67 -17.09
C ASN A 37 12.18 5.62 -15.95
N LEU A 38 13.30 5.00 -15.57
CA LEU A 38 13.34 4.00 -14.49
C LEU A 38 13.07 4.60 -13.10
N GLY A 39 13.54 5.83 -12.84
CA GLY A 39 13.22 6.53 -11.60
C GLY A 39 11.71 6.81 -11.50
N ALA A 40 11.10 7.31 -12.58
CA ALA A 40 9.66 7.52 -12.65
C ALA A 40 8.86 6.21 -12.50
N GLN A 41 9.31 5.13 -13.12
CA GLN A 41 8.71 3.79 -12.97
C GLN A 41 8.81 3.27 -11.54
N CYS A 42 9.96 3.42 -10.89
CA CYS A 42 10.13 3.05 -9.50
C CYS A 42 9.16 3.81 -8.59
N VAL A 43 9.10 5.13 -8.74
CA VAL A 43 8.14 5.98 -8.01
C VAL A 43 6.70 5.56 -8.26
N ALA A 44 6.35 5.19 -9.50
CA ALA A 44 5.02 4.70 -9.83
C ALA A 44 4.70 3.36 -9.13
N VAL A 45 5.67 2.43 -9.05
CA VAL A 45 5.53 1.18 -8.30
C VAL A 45 5.28 1.46 -6.81
N VAL A 46 6.06 2.36 -6.22
CA VAL A 46 5.89 2.75 -4.79
C VAL A 46 4.57 3.46 -4.55
N ALA A 47 4.13 4.32 -5.48
CA ALA A 47 2.86 5.00 -5.39
C ALA A 47 1.67 4.02 -5.45
N GLN A 48 1.77 2.98 -6.29
CA GLN A 48 0.75 1.93 -6.42
C GLN A 48 0.72 0.95 -5.24
N GLY A 49 1.85 0.75 -4.55
CA GLY A 49 1.92 -0.10 -3.37
C GLY A 49 1.33 0.58 -2.13
N ASN A 50 0.71 -0.21 -1.28
CA ASN A 50 0.09 0.24 -0.04
C ASN A 50 0.95 -0.11 1.17
N TYR A 51 1.80 -1.13 1.03
CA TYR A 51 2.75 -1.52 2.05
C TYR A 51 4.11 -1.88 1.44
N PHE A 52 5.17 -1.50 2.14
CA PHE A 52 6.54 -1.94 1.86
C PHE A 52 7.24 -2.28 3.15
N ASP A 53 7.85 -3.46 3.22
CA ASP A 53 8.70 -3.80 4.35
C ASP A 53 10.05 -3.09 4.24
N THR A 54 10.40 -2.29 5.24
CA THR A 54 11.65 -1.51 5.26
C THR A 54 12.91 -2.38 5.08
N ARG A 55 12.91 -3.64 5.53
CA ARG A 55 14.05 -4.55 5.41
C ARG A 55 14.19 -5.05 3.97
N ALA A 56 13.07 -5.39 3.34
CA ALA A 56 13.06 -5.80 1.93
C ALA A 56 13.42 -4.64 1.01
N VAL A 57 12.95 -3.43 1.32
CA VAL A 57 13.36 -2.19 0.63
C VAL A 57 14.87 -1.99 0.73
N ALA A 58 15.46 -2.19 1.91
CA ALA A 58 16.91 -2.08 2.10
C ALA A 58 17.69 -3.09 1.25
N ALA A 59 17.20 -4.34 1.13
CA ALA A 59 17.79 -5.33 0.23
C ALA A 59 17.70 -4.87 -1.25
N CYS A 60 16.56 -4.33 -1.68
CA CYS A 60 16.41 -3.79 -3.03
C CYS A 60 17.30 -2.55 -3.30
N ASP A 61 17.50 -1.68 -2.30
CA ASP A 61 18.31 -0.46 -2.42
C ASP A 61 19.82 -0.74 -2.57
N ARG A 62 20.27 -1.93 -2.17
CA ARG A 62 21.67 -2.36 -2.37
C ARG A 62 21.96 -2.79 -3.80
N ILE A 63 20.94 -3.02 -4.63
CA ILE A 63 21.10 -3.43 -6.02
C ILE A 63 21.61 -2.23 -6.84
N ASN A 64 22.72 -2.43 -7.56
CA ASN A 64 23.35 -1.36 -8.37
C ASN A 64 22.66 -1.14 -9.73
N SER A 65 22.00 -2.17 -10.25
CA SER A 65 21.30 -2.13 -11.54
C SER A 65 19.94 -1.48 -11.38
N GLN A 66 19.71 -0.37 -12.08
CA GLN A 66 18.46 0.39 -11.94
C GLN A 66 17.22 -0.43 -12.31
N ASN A 67 17.31 -1.22 -13.39
CA ASN A 67 16.21 -2.08 -13.83
C ASN A 67 15.90 -3.17 -12.79
N ASP A 68 16.94 -3.74 -12.18
CA ASP A 68 16.76 -4.76 -11.17
C ASP A 68 16.23 -4.17 -9.86
N THR A 69 16.60 -2.93 -9.50
CA THR A 69 15.97 -2.22 -8.38
C THR A 69 14.47 -2.04 -8.61
N VAL A 70 14.03 -1.59 -9.80
CA VAL A 70 12.60 -1.48 -10.12
C VAL A 70 11.90 -2.84 -10.05
N THR A 71 12.55 -3.87 -10.58
CA THR A 71 12.04 -5.25 -10.54
C THR A 71 11.91 -5.75 -9.10
N CYS A 72 12.89 -5.45 -8.24
CA CYS A 72 12.87 -5.79 -6.83
C CYS A 72 11.76 -5.05 -6.08
N MET A 73 11.63 -3.72 -6.27
CA MET A 73 10.53 -2.95 -5.67
C MET A 73 9.16 -3.47 -6.09
N THR A 74 9.01 -3.87 -7.35
CA THR A 74 7.77 -4.48 -7.85
C THR A 74 7.49 -5.81 -7.18
N ALA A 75 8.53 -6.60 -6.94
CA ALA A 75 8.44 -7.91 -6.33
C ALA A 75 8.01 -7.87 -4.85
N ILE A 76 8.49 -6.88 -4.09
CA ILE A 76 8.24 -6.77 -2.65
C ILE A 76 7.02 -5.89 -2.32
N ARG A 77 6.41 -5.28 -3.34
CA ARG A 77 5.24 -4.43 -3.19
C ARG A 77 4.13 -5.22 -2.49
N ASP A 78 3.55 -4.62 -1.46
CA ASP A 78 2.44 -5.20 -0.70
C ASP A 78 2.77 -6.51 0.03
N MET A 79 4.07 -6.78 0.23
CA MET A 79 4.55 -7.95 0.97
C MET A 79 5.03 -7.60 2.38
N SER A 80 4.68 -8.43 3.36
CA SER A 80 5.31 -8.46 4.68
C SER A 80 6.21 -9.67 4.85
N TYR A 81 7.15 -9.55 5.79
CA TYR A 81 8.11 -10.60 6.08
C TYR A 81 8.09 -10.92 7.58
N ASP A 82 7.83 -12.17 7.94
CA ASP A 82 7.69 -12.53 9.36
C ASP A 82 9.02 -12.50 10.13
N SER A 83 10.15 -12.57 9.40
CA SER A 83 11.46 -12.78 10.00
C SER A 83 12.53 -11.93 9.34
N ASP A 84 13.27 -11.17 10.17
CA ASP A 84 14.51 -10.49 9.78
C ASP A 84 15.52 -11.46 9.18
N VAL A 85 15.58 -12.67 9.72
CA VAL A 85 16.53 -13.70 9.27
C VAL A 85 16.20 -14.12 7.85
N ALA A 86 14.92 -14.31 7.52
CA ALA A 86 14.51 -14.70 6.17
C ALA A 86 14.90 -13.63 5.13
N VAL A 87 14.64 -12.35 5.43
CA VAL A 87 15.02 -11.24 4.53
C VAL A 87 16.54 -11.17 4.37
N LYS A 88 17.30 -11.29 5.49
CA LYS A 88 18.77 -11.29 5.46
C LYS A 88 19.35 -12.47 4.66
N THR A 89 18.75 -13.66 4.78
CA THR A 89 19.16 -14.82 3.98
C THR A 89 18.95 -14.56 2.49
N CYS A 90 17.83 -13.96 2.10
CA CYS A 90 17.59 -13.58 0.70
C CYS A 90 18.56 -12.49 0.20
N ASP A 91 18.90 -11.51 1.05
CA ASP A 91 19.85 -10.44 0.74
C ASP A 91 21.30 -10.94 0.59
N GLN A 92 21.59 -12.16 1.02
CA GLN A 92 22.91 -12.82 0.90
C GLN A 92 23.01 -13.75 -0.32
N MET A 93 21.98 -13.84 -1.16
CA MET A 93 22.02 -14.68 -2.35
C MET A 93 23.10 -14.22 -3.32
N GLN A 94 23.68 -15.17 -4.07
CA GLN A 94 24.84 -14.92 -4.93
C GLN A 94 24.55 -14.04 -6.15
N SER A 95 23.28 -13.83 -6.50
CA SER A 95 22.87 -13.04 -7.66
C SER A 95 21.61 -12.26 -7.37
N VAL A 96 21.48 -11.10 -8.03
CA VAL A 96 20.31 -10.23 -7.89
C VAL A 96 18.99 -10.94 -8.25
N PRO A 97 18.89 -11.73 -9.35
CA PRO A 97 17.68 -12.49 -9.62
C PRO A 97 17.34 -13.49 -8.51
N ALA A 98 18.35 -14.14 -7.92
CA ALA A 98 18.13 -15.08 -6.83
C ALA A 98 17.68 -14.38 -5.53
N THR A 99 18.21 -13.19 -5.24
CA THR A 99 17.70 -12.34 -4.14
C THR A 99 16.24 -11.98 -4.34
N ILE A 100 15.87 -11.49 -5.52
CA ILE A 100 14.49 -11.09 -5.84
C ILE A 100 13.54 -12.29 -5.72
N GLU A 101 13.91 -13.44 -6.29
CA GLU A 101 13.08 -14.64 -6.24
C GLU A 101 12.92 -15.17 -4.81
N CYS A 102 14.00 -15.15 -4.03
CA CYS A 102 13.96 -15.49 -2.61
C CYS A 102 12.98 -14.58 -1.86
N LEU A 103 13.09 -13.25 -2.01
CA LEU A 103 12.21 -12.28 -1.37
C LEU A 103 10.74 -12.46 -1.78
N LYS A 104 10.45 -12.85 -3.02
CA LYS A 104 9.07 -13.20 -3.41
C LYS A 104 8.57 -14.45 -2.70
N SER A 105 9.42 -15.48 -2.60
CA SER A 105 9.02 -16.77 -2.03
C SER A 105 8.75 -16.73 -0.52
N VAL A 106 9.47 -15.87 0.21
CA VAL A 106 9.35 -15.77 1.67
C VAL A 106 8.42 -14.65 2.13
N GLY A 107 8.06 -13.73 1.22
CA GLY A 107 7.12 -12.66 1.46
C GLY A 107 5.67 -13.17 1.47
N ARG A 108 4.83 -12.55 2.30
CA ARG A 108 3.38 -12.78 2.29
C ARG A 108 2.68 -11.51 1.85
N THR A 109 1.77 -11.61 0.90
CA THR A 109 0.95 -10.48 0.49
C THR A 109 0.07 -10.03 1.67
N VAL A 110 0.28 -8.82 2.15
CA VAL A 110 -0.53 -8.19 3.22
C VAL A 110 -1.52 -7.19 2.69
N TYR A 111 -1.43 -6.86 1.41
CA TYR A 111 -2.39 -6.01 0.74
C TYR A 111 -2.83 -6.62 -0.59
N GLN A 112 -4.12 -6.92 -0.70
CA GLN A 112 -4.78 -7.27 -1.94
C GLN A 112 -5.52 -6.03 -2.48
N PRO A 113 -5.33 -5.66 -3.76
CA PRO A 113 -6.10 -4.59 -4.39
C PRO A 113 -7.60 -4.86 -4.26
N GLY A 114 -8.33 -3.92 -3.67
CA GLY A 114 -9.76 -4.08 -3.35
C GLY A 114 -10.04 -4.31 -1.87
N CYS A 115 -9.05 -4.71 -1.07
CA CYS A 115 -9.19 -4.93 0.38
C CYS A 115 -8.97 -3.70 1.25
N ASP A 116 -8.90 -2.55 0.60
CA ASP A 116 -8.85 -1.26 1.24
C ASP A 116 -10.22 -0.93 1.87
N THR A 117 -10.21 -0.56 3.16
CA THR A 117 -11.43 -0.17 3.89
C THR A 117 -12.14 1.04 3.30
N ASN A 118 -11.45 1.90 2.54
CA ASN A 118 -12.05 3.01 1.81
C ASN A 118 -12.88 2.52 0.62
N THR A 119 -12.47 1.45 -0.06
CA THR A 119 -13.27 0.79 -1.10
C THR A 119 -14.55 0.22 -0.51
N ILE A 120 -14.47 -0.46 0.64
CA ILE A 120 -15.66 -0.93 1.37
C ILE A 120 -16.54 0.25 1.80
N ARG A 121 -15.93 1.32 2.32
CA ARG A 121 -16.64 2.54 2.73
C ARG A 121 -17.36 3.20 1.55
N ALA A 122 -16.73 3.30 0.39
CA ALA A 122 -17.33 3.87 -0.82
C ALA A 122 -18.56 3.07 -1.28
N TYR A 123 -18.51 1.74 -1.22
CA TYR A 123 -19.68 0.90 -1.50
C TYR A 123 -20.80 1.07 -0.48
N LEU A 124 -20.47 1.23 0.81
CA LEU A 124 -21.46 1.48 1.86
C LEU A 124 -22.09 2.88 1.74
N ASP A 125 -21.31 3.91 1.40
CA ASP A 125 -21.79 5.27 1.16
C ASP A 125 -22.72 5.31 -0.06
N ASP A 126 -22.38 4.60 -1.15
CA ASP A 126 -23.27 4.45 -2.31
C ASP A 126 -24.56 3.72 -1.95
N ALA A 127 -24.49 2.66 -1.14
CA ALA A 127 -25.67 1.94 -0.67
C ALA A 127 -26.59 2.83 0.17
N LEU A 128 -26.03 3.64 1.07
CA LEU A 128 -26.78 4.61 1.89
C LEU A 128 -27.47 5.67 1.03
N ASN A 129 -26.76 6.20 0.03
CA ASN A 129 -27.33 7.17 -0.92
C ASN A 129 -28.43 6.56 -1.81
N ALA A 130 -28.28 5.30 -2.20
CA ALA A 130 -29.30 4.58 -2.95
C ALA A 130 -30.56 4.32 -2.09
N LEU A 131 -30.39 4.00 -0.80
CA LEU A 131 -31.51 3.84 0.14
C LEU A 131 -32.25 5.15 0.40
N SER A 132 -31.54 6.27 0.58
CA SER A 132 -32.17 7.59 0.75
C SER A 132 -32.99 8.00 -0.48
N SER A 133 -32.57 7.54 -1.66
CA SER A 133 -33.24 7.77 -2.94
C SER A 133 -34.28 6.70 -3.31
N ARG A 134 -34.58 5.74 -2.40
CA ARG A 134 -35.48 4.59 -2.63
C ARG A 134 -35.10 3.70 -3.82
N GLN A 135 -33.82 3.66 -4.20
CA GLN A 135 -33.27 2.83 -5.27
C GLN A 135 -32.78 1.48 -4.71
N TYR A 136 -33.72 0.64 -4.25
CA TYR A 136 -33.38 -0.60 -3.54
C TYR A 136 -32.51 -1.59 -4.34
N GLY A 137 -32.70 -1.67 -5.67
CA GLY A 137 -31.89 -2.53 -6.53
C GLY A 137 -30.41 -2.12 -6.56
N ARG A 138 -30.13 -0.82 -6.59
CA ARG A 138 -28.76 -0.28 -6.55
C ARG A 138 -28.14 -0.47 -5.17
N ALA A 139 -28.89 -0.18 -4.11
CA ALA A 139 -28.41 -0.42 -2.74
C ALA A 139 -28.00 -1.88 -2.52
N TYR A 140 -28.79 -2.82 -3.02
CA TYR A 140 -28.48 -4.25 -2.95
C TYR A 140 -27.19 -4.62 -3.70
N GLN A 141 -26.98 -4.06 -4.89
CA GLN A 141 -25.75 -4.28 -5.67
C GLN A 141 -24.52 -3.75 -4.94
N SER A 142 -24.57 -2.55 -4.37
CA SER A 142 -23.44 -1.95 -3.66
C SER A 142 -23.09 -2.70 -2.37
N VAL A 143 -24.09 -3.20 -1.63
CA VAL A 143 -23.86 -4.08 -0.47
C VAL A 143 -23.21 -5.41 -0.88
N ASN A 144 -23.66 -6.03 -1.98
CA ASN A 144 -23.04 -7.26 -2.48
C ASN A 144 -21.61 -7.03 -2.98
N ALA A 145 -21.32 -5.88 -3.58
CA ALA A 145 -19.96 -5.50 -3.96
C ALA A 145 -19.05 -5.38 -2.73
N ALA A 146 -19.50 -4.71 -1.66
CA ALA A 146 -18.78 -4.62 -0.39
C ALA A 146 -18.54 -6.00 0.26
N ARG A 147 -19.54 -6.89 0.21
CA ARG A 147 -19.43 -8.25 0.74
C ARG A 147 -18.43 -9.10 -0.05
N ASN A 148 -18.47 -9.04 -1.38
CA ASN A 148 -17.56 -9.79 -2.23
C ASN A 148 -16.11 -9.35 -2.01
N VAL A 149 -15.88 -8.04 -1.87
CA VAL A 149 -14.60 -7.49 -1.44
C VAL A 149 -14.18 -8.12 -0.11
N THR A 150 -15.02 -8.05 0.92
CA THR A 150 -14.68 -8.59 2.25
C THR A 150 -14.33 -10.10 2.20
N LEU A 151 -15.05 -10.88 1.39
CA LEU A 151 -14.80 -12.32 1.20
C LEU A 151 -13.49 -12.61 0.47
N THR A 152 -13.09 -11.76 -0.48
CA THR A 152 -11.80 -11.89 -1.17
C THR A 152 -10.60 -11.51 -0.29
N CYS A 153 -10.83 -10.78 0.81
CA CYS A 153 -9.80 -10.27 1.71
C CYS A 153 -9.57 -11.12 2.97
N GLY A 154 -10.39 -12.15 3.19
CA GLY A 154 -10.41 -12.95 4.41
C GLY A 154 -9.76 -14.34 4.32
N ASN A 155 -9.01 -14.64 3.25
CA ASN A 155 -8.34 -15.94 3.05
C ASN A 155 -6.83 -15.79 2.95
#